data_AF-A0A7C4LIW6-F1
#
_entry.id   AF-A0A7C4LIW6-F1
#
_cell.length_a   1.000
_cell.length_b   1.000
_cell.length_c   1.000
_cell.angle_alpha   90.00
_cell.angle_beta   90.00
_cell.angle_gamma   90.00
#
_symmetry.space_group_name_H-M   'P 1'
#
loop_
_entity.id
_entity.type
_entity.pdbx_description
1 polymer ?
#
loop_
_entity_poly.entity_id
_entity_poly.type
_entity_poly.pdbx_seq_one_letter_code
_entity_poly.pdbx_strand_id
1 'polypeptide(L)'
;MRQWSILRRAAALRRDEQGTVDAMTYILIVTLVGIGMICGLTTIRDQVTQAFGDTADALATVNQTYTVTMTFATIGGGTVVQTFGYVDPPPPPPVPGQAPQGMLICAPATSE
;
A
#
# COMPACT_ATOMS: atom_id res chain seq x y z
N MET A 1 74.05 -0.87 0.87
CA MET A 1 73.10 -1.36 1.90
C MET A 1 71.69 -0.71 1.85
N ARG A 2 71.42 0.37 1.10
CA ARG A 2 70.08 1.04 1.04
C ARG A 2 69.02 0.38 0.13
N GLN A 3 69.42 -0.58 -0.73
CA GLN A 3 68.51 -1.14 -1.75
C GLN A 3 67.55 -2.21 -1.16
N TRP A 4 67.99 -2.92 -0.12
CA TRP A 4 67.21 -3.97 0.53
C TRP A 4 66.02 -3.43 1.34
N SER A 5 66.08 -2.20 1.84
CA SER A 5 64.97 -1.58 2.57
C SER A 5 63.85 -1.13 1.64
N ILE A 6 64.16 -0.75 0.39
CA ILE A 6 63.18 -0.29 -0.60
C ILE A 6 62.40 -1.48 -1.15
N LEU A 7 63.07 -2.60 -1.41
CA LEU A 7 62.44 -3.84 -1.84
C LEU A 7 61.52 -4.44 -0.77
N ARG A 8 61.90 -4.37 0.51
CA ARG A 8 61.02 -4.80 1.63
C ARG A 8 59.79 -3.91 1.76
N ARG A 9 59.91 -2.59 1.52
CA ARG A 9 58.77 -1.66 1.53
C ARG A 9 57.84 -1.88 0.34
N ALA A 10 58.39 -2.11 -0.86
CA ALA A 10 57.58 -2.44 -2.05
C ALA A 10 56.84 -3.78 -1.92
N ALA A 11 57.46 -4.78 -1.28
CA ALA A 11 56.79 -6.05 -0.97
C ALA A 11 55.72 -5.91 0.13
N ALA A 12 55.89 -4.97 1.06
CA ALA A 12 54.88 -4.64 2.07
C ALA A 12 53.66 -3.93 1.43
N LEU A 13 53.88 -3.07 0.44
CA LEU A 13 52.80 -2.41 -0.32
C LEU A 13 51.96 -3.40 -1.15
N ARG A 14 52.55 -4.52 -1.60
CA ARG A 14 51.78 -5.62 -2.25
C ARG A 14 50.93 -6.44 -1.28
N ARG A 15 51.20 -6.39 0.02
CA ARG A 15 50.35 -6.99 1.06
C ARG A 15 49.27 -6.03 1.57
N ASP A 16 49.22 -4.82 1.02
CA ASP A 16 48.33 -3.74 1.42
C ASP A 16 47.05 -3.73 0.57
N GLU A 17 46.51 -4.91 0.22
CA GLU A 17 45.12 -5.07 -0.25
C GLU A 17 44.11 -4.92 0.92
N GLN A 18 44.54 -4.34 2.05
CA GLN A 18 43.71 -4.05 3.23
C GLN A 18 42.64 -2.96 3.00
N GLY A 19 42.48 -2.50 1.76
CA GLY A 19 41.40 -1.60 1.34
C GLY A 19 40.27 -2.28 0.56
N THR A 20 40.42 -3.56 0.18
CA THR A 20 39.36 -4.27 -0.54
C THR A 20 38.44 -4.92 0.48
N VAL A 21 37.24 -4.35 0.66
CA VAL A 21 36.15 -5.08 1.33
C VAL A 21 35.98 -6.39 0.58
N ASP A 22 36.22 -7.52 1.25
CA ASP A 22 36.12 -8.84 0.64
C ASP A 22 34.77 -8.96 -0.09
N ALA A 23 34.80 -9.46 -1.33
CA ALA A 23 33.64 -9.44 -2.24
C ALA A 23 32.41 -10.10 -1.59
N MET A 24 32.64 -11.10 -0.74
CA MET A 24 31.60 -11.79 0.03
C MET A 24 30.91 -10.88 1.06
N THR A 25 31.67 -10.01 1.72
CA THR A 25 31.12 -9.09 2.72
C THR A 25 30.24 -8.03 2.04
N TYR A 26 30.64 -7.56 0.85
CA TYR A 26 29.86 -6.59 0.08
C TYR A 26 28.53 -7.19 -0.42
N ILE A 27 28.56 -8.42 -0.94
CA ILE A 27 27.35 -9.15 -1.36
C ILE A 27 26.41 -9.38 -0.18
N LEU A 28 26.95 -9.72 1.00
CA LEU A 28 26.16 -9.92 2.22
C LEU A 28 25.45 -8.62 2.64
N ILE A 29 26.15 -7.49 2.65
CA ILE A 29 25.54 -6.19 2.98
C ILE A 29 24.46 -5.82 1.96
N VAL A 30 24.75 -5.92 0.66
CA VAL A 30 23.80 -5.54 -0.41
C VAL A 30 22.53 -6.41 -0.36
N THR A 31 22.67 -7.71 -0.12
CA THR A 31 21.50 -8.61 -0.01
C THR A 31 20.68 -8.37 1.25
N LEU A 32 21.32 -8.10 2.40
CA LEU A 32 20.61 -7.75 3.63
C LEU A 32 19.84 -6.42 3.48
N VAL A 33 20.47 -5.42 2.86
CA VAL A 33 19.81 -4.14 2.53
C VAL A 33 18.66 -4.38 1.53
N GLY A 34 18.85 -5.23 0.53
CA GLY A 34 17.81 -5.59 -0.43
C GLY A 34 16.58 -6.22 0.23
N ILE A 35 16.78 -7.20 1.12
CA ILE A 35 15.69 -7.83 1.87
C ILE A 35 15.01 -6.81 2.80
N GLY A 36 15.79 -5.97 3.49
CA GLY A 36 15.26 -4.91 4.35
C GLY A 36 14.38 -3.92 3.58
N MET A 37 14.81 -3.51 2.38
CA MET A 37 14.02 -2.63 1.51
C MET A 37 12.71 -3.29 1.04
N ILE A 38 12.76 -4.56 0.64
CA ILE A 38 11.57 -5.29 0.19
C ILE A 38 10.56 -5.39 1.33
N CYS A 39 10.98 -5.89 2.49
CA CYS A 39 10.11 -6.01 3.66
C CYS A 39 9.58 -4.65 4.12
N GLY A 40 10.43 -3.61 4.13
CA GLY A 40 10.02 -2.25 4.46
C GLY A 40 8.93 -1.73 3.51
N LEU A 41 9.12 -1.88 2.20
CA LEU A 41 8.15 -1.43 1.21
C LEU A 41 6.83 -2.22 1.31
N THR A 42 6.88 -3.52 1.57
CA THR A 42 5.67 -4.32 1.76
C THR A 42 4.88 -3.86 2.98
N THR A 43 5.55 -3.48 4.08
CA THR A 43 4.84 -2.98 5.27
C THR A 43 4.14 -1.65 4.99
N ILE A 44 4.78 -0.74 4.25
CA ILE A 44 4.17 0.54 3.85
C ILE A 44 2.96 0.30 2.94
N ARG A 45 3.08 -0.62 1.97
CA ARG A 45 1.97 -1.01 1.11
C ARG A 45 0.79 -1.50 1.94
N ASP A 46 1.04 -2.42 2.87
CA ASP A 46 -0.02 -3.02 3.66
C ASP A 46 -0.71 -1.98 4.56
N GLN A 47 0.04 -1.03 5.13
CA GLN A 47 -0.52 0.11 5.88
C GLN A 47 -1.39 1.01 5.01
N VAL A 48 -0.95 1.33 3.79
CA VAL A 48 -1.74 2.15 2.85
C VAL A 48 -3.02 1.45 2.44
N THR A 49 -2.97 0.14 2.16
CA THR A 49 -4.14 -0.66 1.81
C THR A 49 -5.15 -0.72 2.95
N GLN A 50 -4.68 -0.82 4.20
CA GLN A 50 -5.54 -0.78 5.38
C GLN A 50 -6.18 0.60 5.56
N ALA A 51 -5.40 1.68 5.44
CA ALA A 51 -5.92 3.04 5.55
C ALA A 51 -7.00 3.35 4.50
N PHE A 52 -6.86 2.83 3.27
CA PHE A 52 -7.91 2.95 2.26
C PHE A 52 -9.15 2.11 2.58
N GLY A 53 -8.98 0.92 3.17
CA GLY A 53 -10.09 0.11 3.67
C GLY A 53 -10.89 0.87 4.73
N ASP A 54 -10.20 1.43 5.72
CA ASP A 54 -10.83 2.22 6.79
C ASP A 54 -11.51 3.49 6.25
N THR A 55 -10.90 4.15 5.27
CA THR A 55 -11.49 5.33 4.62
C THR A 55 -12.76 4.97 3.84
N ALA A 56 -12.77 3.83 3.16
CA ALA A 56 -13.94 3.35 2.43
C ALA A 56 -15.10 3.02 3.37
N ASP A 57 -14.83 2.38 4.50
CA ASP A 57 -15.83 2.06 5.51
C ASP A 57 -16.40 3.31 6.18
N ALA A 58 -15.53 4.29 6.48
CA ALA A 58 -15.94 5.59 6.99
C ALA A 58 -16.87 6.31 5.99
N LEU A 59 -16.58 6.25 4.68
CA LEU A 59 -17.42 6.82 3.64
C LEU A 59 -18.75 6.07 3.49
N ALA A 60 -18.74 4.75 3.60
CA ALA A 60 -19.96 3.93 3.56
C ALA A 60 -20.87 4.20 4.76
N THR A 61 -20.31 4.63 5.90
CA THR A 61 -21.07 4.98 7.10
C THR A 61 -21.65 6.41 7.06
N VAL A 62 -21.22 7.24 6.11
CA VAL A 62 -21.85 8.55 5.86
C VAL A 62 -23.28 8.33 5.38
N ASN A 63 -24.23 9.10 5.91
CA ASN A 63 -25.63 9.01 5.51
C ASN A 63 -25.80 9.34 4.01
N GLN A 64 -26.18 8.34 3.20
CA GLN A 64 -26.44 8.49 1.76
C GLN A 64 -27.95 8.56 1.42
N THR A 65 -28.80 8.88 2.41
CA THR A 65 -30.26 9.02 2.22
C THR A 65 -30.58 10.29 1.46
N TYR A 66 -31.42 10.17 0.42
CA TYR A 66 -31.93 11.33 -0.31
C TYR A 66 -33.41 11.18 -0.66
N THR A 67 -34.09 12.31 -0.81
CA THR A 67 -35.52 12.37 -1.16
C THR A 67 -35.76 13.48 -2.16
N VAL A 68 -36.54 13.17 -3.20
CA VAL A 68 -36.94 14.09 -4.26
C VAL A 68 -38.46 14.05 -4.37
N THR A 69 -39.09 15.21 -4.14
CA THR A 69 -40.53 15.38 -4.30
C THR A 69 -40.81 16.18 -5.56
N MET A 70 -41.67 15.65 -6.43
CA MET A 70 -42.07 16.29 -7.68
C MET A 70 -43.58 16.39 -7.78
N THR A 71 -44.04 17.51 -8.34
CA THR A 71 -45.46 17.78 -8.59
C THR A 71 -45.72 17.72 -10.09
N PHE A 72 -46.64 16.85 -10.50
CA PHE A 72 -47.04 16.67 -11.89
C PHE A 72 -48.44 17.21 -12.12
N ALA A 73 -48.66 17.88 -13.25
CA ALA A 73 -50.01 18.20 -13.72
C ALA A 73 -50.65 16.96 -14.36
N THR A 74 -51.93 16.72 -14.09
CA THR A 74 -52.72 15.64 -14.71
C THR A 74 -53.57 16.16 -15.85
N ILE A 75 -53.88 15.28 -16.82
CA ILE A 75 -54.61 15.60 -18.06
C ILE A 75 -56.02 16.18 -17.77
N GLY A 76 -56.57 15.96 -16.58
CA GLY A 76 -57.85 16.51 -16.11
C GLY A 76 -57.78 17.82 -15.30
N GLY A 77 -56.61 18.47 -15.20
CA GLY A 77 -56.46 19.77 -14.50
C GLY A 77 -56.15 19.68 -13.00
N GLY A 78 -55.81 18.50 -12.47
CA GLY A 78 -55.34 18.32 -11.10
C GLY A 78 -53.81 18.25 -10.99
N THR A 79 -53.29 18.20 -9.76
CA THR A 79 -51.86 17.95 -9.48
C THR A 79 -51.68 16.66 -8.71
N VAL A 80 -50.61 15.92 -9.01
CA VAL A 80 -50.19 14.71 -8.29
C VAL A 80 -48.78 14.94 -7.77
N VAL A 81 -48.59 14.72 -6.48
CA VAL A 81 -47.26 14.77 -5.84
C VAL A 81 -46.73 13.35 -5.76
N GLN A 82 -45.55 13.13 -6.35
CA GLN A 82 -44.81 11.87 -6.22
C GLN A 82 -43.52 12.13 -5.47
N THR A 83 -43.19 11.24 -4.54
CA THR A 83 -41.94 11.30 -3.79
C THR A 83 -41.12 10.07 -4.14
N PHE A 84 -39.91 10.31 -4.63
CA PHE A 84 -38.90 9.30 -4.88
C PHE A 84 -37.77 9.48 -3.88
N GLY A 85 -37.07 8.41 -3.53
CA GLY A 85 -35.95 8.53 -2.64
C GLY A 85 -35.24 7.21 -2.45
N TYR A 86 -34.11 7.29 -1.76
CA TYR A 86 -33.35 6.16 -1.27
C TYR A 86 -33.14 6.36 0.22
N VAL A 87 -33.40 5.32 1.01
CA VAL A 87 -33.10 5.27 2.43
C VAL A 87 -31.94 4.32 2.60
N ASP A 88 -30.85 4.84 3.13
CA ASP A 88 -29.63 4.09 3.32
C ASP A 88 -29.78 3.13 4.52
N PRO A 89 -29.64 1.80 4.34
CA PRO A 89 -29.71 0.87 5.46
C PRO A 89 -28.50 1.06 6.38
N PRO A 90 -28.68 0.90 7.70
CA PRO A 90 -27.58 1.01 8.64
C PRO A 90 -26.49 -0.04 8.32
N PRO A 91 -25.20 0.31 8.48
CA PRO A 91 -24.12 -0.63 8.24
C PRO A 91 -24.22 -1.82 9.20
N PRO A 92 -23.82 -3.02 8.76
CA PRO A 92 -23.82 -4.20 9.62
C PRO A 92 -22.84 -4.01 10.79
N PRO A 93 -23.16 -4.54 11.98
CA PRO A 93 -22.26 -4.44 13.12
C PRO A 93 -20.96 -5.22 12.85
N PRO A 94 -19.80 -4.73 13.33
CA PRO A 94 -18.54 -5.42 13.16
C PRO A 94 -18.56 -6.79 13.85
N VAL A 95 -18.09 -7.82 13.16
CA VAL A 95 -18.01 -9.18 13.71
C VAL A 95 -16.67 -9.34 14.42
N PRO A 96 -16.65 -9.76 15.70
CA PRO A 96 -15.39 -10.00 16.42
C PRO A 96 -14.51 -11.00 15.67
N GLY A 97 -13.24 -10.63 15.44
CA GLY A 97 -12.26 -11.47 14.76
C GLY A 97 -12.21 -11.32 13.23
N GLN A 98 -12.91 -10.36 12.64
CA GLN A 98 -12.69 -10.01 11.23
C GLN A 98 -11.27 -9.49 11.01
N ALA A 99 -10.70 -9.86 9.86
CA ALA A 99 -9.43 -9.31 9.41
C ALA A 99 -9.56 -7.78 9.20
N PRO A 100 -8.45 -7.02 9.30
CA PRO A 100 -8.46 -5.58 9.03
C PRO A 100 -9.08 -5.26 7.66
N GLN A 101 -9.83 -4.17 7.59
CA GLN A 101 -10.41 -3.68 6.33
C GLN A 101 -9.27 -3.47 5.33
N GLY A 102 -9.44 -3.98 4.11
CA GLY A 102 -8.39 -3.91 3.09
C GLY A 102 -9.00 -3.89 1.70
N MET A 103 -8.34 -3.18 0.79
CA MET A 103 -8.75 -3.16 -0.61
C MET A 103 -8.37 -4.48 -1.28
N LEU A 104 -9.36 -5.36 -1.47
CA LEU A 104 -9.17 -6.61 -2.19
C LEU A 104 -9.40 -6.35 -3.68
N ILE A 105 -8.32 -6.15 -4.43
CA ILE A 105 -8.38 -6.03 -5.89
C ILE A 105 -8.55 -7.44 -6.47
N CYS A 106 -9.79 -7.94 -6.46
CA CYS A 106 -10.19 -9.01 -7.36
C CYS A 106 -10.23 -8.41 -8.78
N ALA A 107 -9.09 -8.33 -9.46
CA ALA A 107 -9.13 -8.30 -10.91
C ALA A 107 -9.73 -9.66 -11.33
N PRO A 108 -10.88 -9.71 -12.03
CA PRO A 108 -11.23 -10.95 -12.70
C PRO A 108 -10.03 -11.31 -13.58
N ALA A 109 -9.59 -12.57 -13.53
CA ALA A 109 -8.72 -13.06 -14.58
C ALA A 109 -9.50 -12.82 -15.88
N THR A 110 -9.15 -11.77 -16.62
CA THR A 110 -9.63 -11.60 -17.98
C THR A 110 -9.11 -12.83 -18.70
N SER A 111 -10.02 -13.76 -18.95
CA SER A 111 -9.81 -14.90 -19.82
C SER A 111 -9.28 -14.39 -21.15
N GLU A 112 -8.05 -14.79 -21.48
CA GLU A 112 -7.82 -15.23 -22.86
C GLU A 112 -8.85 -16.30 -23.24
#